data_AF-A0A5B0SBA1-F1
#
_entry.id   AF-A0A5B0SBA1-F1
#
_cell.length_a   1.000
_cell.length_b   1.000
_cell.length_c   1.000
_cell.angle_alpha   90.00
_cell.angle_beta   90.00
_cell.angle_gamma   90.00
#
_symmetry.space_group_name_H-M   'P 1'
#
loop_
_entity.id
_entity.type
_entity.pdbx_description
1 polymer ?
#
loop_
_entity_poly.entity_id
_entity_poly.type
_entity_poly.pdbx_seq_one_letter_code
_entity_poly.pdbx_strand_id
1 'polypeptide(L)'
;MAVAVPPKGCSLGWDERNKTLGDALKLLTQDKQNVFDERMFIHFSKLPIGCTIDDNSDEINESGQPTPKKSLSSEEEALYKPLYENLVNHEKARLVSGQGIDKSGNTPPQALDQVIQLNSKLFTVANIYNLTFYIA
;
A
#
# COMPACT_ATOMS: atom_id res chain seq x y z
N MET A 1 12.86 6.15 -9.99
CA MET A 1 13.98 5.49 -10.69
C MET A 1 13.38 4.75 -11.87
N ALA A 2 13.77 5.02 -13.11
CA ALA A 2 13.10 4.42 -14.26
C ALA A 2 13.79 3.10 -14.65
N VAL A 3 13.23 1.96 -14.20
CA VAL A 3 13.59 0.64 -14.73
C VAL A 3 12.55 0.27 -15.80
N ALA A 4 12.94 -0.45 -16.86
CA ALA A 4 12.01 -0.89 -17.90
C ALA A 4 11.07 -1.99 -17.39
N VAL A 5 9.76 -1.89 -17.68
CA VAL A 5 8.76 -2.89 -17.25
C VAL A 5 8.76 -4.04 -18.26
N PRO A 6 9.02 -5.29 -17.86
CA PRO A 6 8.93 -6.41 -18.79
C PRO A 6 7.52 -6.54 -19.41
N PRO A 7 7.39 -7.00 -20.66
CA PRO A 7 6.10 -7.17 -21.32
C PRO A 7 5.16 -8.11 -20.54
N LYS A 8 3.85 -7.84 -20.61
CA LYS A 8 2.83 -8.71 -20.03
C LYS A 8 2.92 -10.12 -20.65
N GLY A 9 2.82 -11.15 -19.81
CA GLY A 9 2.90 -12.56 -20.24
C GLY A 9 4.33 -13.10 -20.43
N CYS A 10 5.36 -12.27 -20.24
CA CYS A 10 6.75 -12.72 -20.22
C CYS A 10 7.20 -12.96 -18.77
N SER A 11 7.84 -14.10 -18.49
CA SER A 11 8.47 -14.39 -17.19
C SER A 11 9.90 -13.85 -17.07
N LEU A 12 10.57 -13.58 -18.20
CA LEU A 12 11.95 -13.09 -18.22
C LEU A 12 12.03 -11.61 -17.83
N GLY A 13 13.04 -11.27 -17.02
CA GLY A 13 13.37 -9.88 -16.65
C GLY A 13 12.62 -9.32 -15.44
N TRP A 14 11.59 -10.01 -14.93
CA TRP A 14 10.88 -9.58 -13.71
C TRP A 14 11.74 -9.69 -12.46
N ASP A 15 12.50 -10.79 -12.31
CA ASP A 15 13.39 -10.98 -11.16
C ASP A 15 14.48 -9.91 -11.10
N GLU A 16 15.11 -9.60 -12.25
CA GLU A 16 16.17 -8.60 -12.35
C GLU A 16 15.63 -7.18 -12.08
N ARG A 17 14.45 -6.86 -12.62
CA ARG A 17 13.76 -5.60 -12.30
C ARG A 17 13.46 -5.49 -10.81
N ASN A 18 12.84 -6.51 -10.22
CA ASN A 18 12.42 -6.49 -8.82
C ASN A 18 13.63 -6.38 -7.89
N LYS A 19 14.72 -7.09 -8.21
CA LYS A 19 15.99 -6.95 -7.50
C LYS A 19 16.53 -5.51 -7.60
N THR A 20 16.58 -4.95 -8.81
CA THR A 20 17.07 -3.58 -9.04
C THR A 20 16.24 -2.55 -8.27
N LEU A 21 14.91 -2.65 -8.32
CA LEU A 21 14.02 -1.75 -7.61
C LEU A 21 14.09 -1.94 -6.09
N GLY A 22 14.27 -3.18 -5.61
CA GLY A 22 14.46 -3.47 -4.19
C GLY A 22 15.77 -2.89 -3.65
N ASP A 23 16.87 -3.01 -4.40
CA ASP A 23 18.17 -2.43 -4.03
C ASP A 23 18.12 -0.90 -4.08
N ALA A 24 17.45 -0.34 -5.10
CA ALA A 24 17.13 1.08 -5.20
C ALA A 24 16.33 1.60 -3.99
N LEU A 25 15.31 0.86 -3.54
CA LEU A 25 14.49 1.22 -2.39
C LEU A 25 15.33 1.29 -1.11
N LYS A 26 16.23 0.33 -0.88
CA LYS A 26 17.13 0.31 0.29
C LYS A 26 18.09 1.50 0.34
N LEU A 27 18.40 2.10 -0.81
CA LEU A 27 19.27 3.28 -0.92
C LEU A 27 18.50 4.60 -0.73
N LEU A 28 17.17 4.58 -0.66
CA LEU A 28 16.39 5.78 -0.39
C LEU A 28 16.54 6.23 1.06
N THR A 29 16.30 7.52 1.30
CA THR A 29 16.22 8.07 2.66
C THR A 29 15.08 7.43 3.44
N GLN A 30 15.17 7.45 4.77
CA GLN A 30 14.14 6.87 5.64
C GLN A 30 12.74 7.42 5.31
N ASP A 31 12.60 8.75 5.15
CA ASP A 31 11.31 9.35 4.81
C ASP A 31 10.72 8.83 3.49
N LYS A 32 11.57 8.54 2.50
CA LYS A 32 11.11 7.98 1.23
C LYS A 32 10.71 6.51 1.35
N GLN A 33 11.36 5.76 2.23
CA GLN A 33 10.96 4.39 2.54
C GLN A 33 9.65 4.36 3.33
N ASN A 34 9.47 5.28 4.28
CA ASN A 34 8.29 5.40 5.15
C ASN A 34 6.98 5.64 4.36
N VAL A 35 7.07 6.11 3.11
CA VAL A 35 5.91 6.21 2.20
C VAL A 35 5.23 4.84 1.99
N PHE A 36 6.02 3.76 2.02
CA PHE A 36 5.54 2.39 1.87
C PHE A 36 5.16 1.74 3.20
N ASP A 37 5.31 2.45 4.33
CA ASP A 37 4.77 2.00 5.61
C ASP A 37 3.26 1.93 5.51
N GLU A 38 2.69 0.89 6.12
CA GLU A 38 1.26 0.60 6.06
C GLU A 38 0.38 1.82 6.39
N ARG A 39 0.72 2.57 7.44
CA ARG A 39 -0.02 3.77 7.86
C ARG A 39 -0.04 4.85 6.77
N MET A 40 1.13 5.16 6.19
CA MET A 40 1.26 6.18 5.14
C MET A 40 0.60 5.72 3.85
N PHE A 41 0.89 4.49 3.46
CA PHE A 41 0.42 3.93 2.21
C PHE A 41 -1.10 3.79 2.20
N ILE A 42 -1.74 3.31 3.27
CA ILE A 42 -3.20 3.26 3.38
C ILE A 42 -3.79 4.67 3.32
N HIS A 43 -3.20 5.61 4.07
CA HIS A 43 -3.70 6.97 4.13
C HIS A 43 -3.74 7.62 2.74
N PHE A 44 -2.70 7.49 1.93
CA PHE A 44 -2.64 8.12 0.61
C PHE A 44 -3.32 7.29 -0.50
N SER A 45 -3.16 5.97 -0.51
CA SER A 45 -3.74 5.10 -1.55
C SER A 45 -5.25 4.92 -1.44
N LYS A 46 -5.81 5.14 -0.24
CA LYS A 46 -7.21 4.86 0.10
C LYS A 46 -7.59 3.38 -0.14
N LEU A 47 -6.59 2.50 -0.23
CA LEU A 47 -6.82 1.08 -0.39
C LEU A 47 -7.45 0.53 0.89
N PRO A 48 -8.49 -0.32 0.79
CA PRO A 48 -9.01 -1.05 1.92
C PRO A 48 -8.04 -2.20 2.23
N ILE A 49 -6.88 -1.87 2.77
CA ILE A 49 -5.93 -2.81 3.36
C ILE A 49 -6.39 -2.94 4.79
N GLY A 50 -6.73 -4.15 5.20
CA GLY A 50 -6.86 -4.46 6.61
C GLY A 50 -5.53 -4.17 7.24
N CYS A 51 -5.43 -3.03 7.93
CA CYS A 51 -4.54 -2.96 9.07
C CYS A 51 -4.84 -4.22 9.86
N THR A 52 -3.82 -5.03 10.15
CA THR A 52 -3.91 -5.79 11.37
C THR A 52 -4.29 -4.75 12.42
N ILE A 53 -5.54 -4.81 12.86
CA ILE A 53 -5.87 -4.52 14.24
C ILE A 53 -4.85 -5.38 14.95
N ASP A 54 -3.76 -4.74 15.35
CA ASP A 54 -2.95 -5.35 16.37
C ASP A 54 -3.95 -5.40 17.53
N ASP A 55 -4.46 -6.59 17.80
CA ASP A 55 -5.23 -6.86 19.02
C ASP A 55 -4.39 -6.55 20.28
N ASN A 56 -3.13 -6.08 20.13
CA ASN A 56 -2.27 -5.50 21.16
C ASN A 56 -2.04 -3.99 21.06
N SER A 57 -2.81 -3.21 20.28
CA SER A 57 -2.87 -1.77 20.54
C SER A 57 -3.71 -1.57 21.80
N ASP A 58 -3.09 -1.72 22.97
CA ASP A 58 -3.67 -1.52 24.31
C ASP A 58 -4.21 -0.09 24.55
N GLU A 59 -4.17 0.79 23.54
CA GLU A 59 -4.85 2.08 23.59
C GLU A 59 -6.33 1.92 23.21
N ILE A 60 -7.07 1.36 24.15
CA ILE A 60 -8.52 1.53 24.28
C ILE A 60 -8.82 2.99 24.65
N ASN A 61 -9.73 3.63 23.92
CA ASN A 61 -10.25 4.94 24.35
C ASN A 61 -11.09 4.78 25.64
N GLU A 62 -11.46 5.90 26.31
CA GLU A 62 -12.33 5.87 27.51
C GLU A 62 -13.68 5.13 27.31
N SER A 63 -14.06 4.84 26.06
CA SER A 63 -15.27 4.11 25.69
C SER A 63 -15.02 2.61 25.38
N GLY A 64 -13.81 2.09 25.58
CA GLY A 64 -13.47 0.68 25.34
C GLY A 64 -13.47 0.26 23.86
N GLN A 65 -13.39 1.21 22.92
CA GLN A 65 -13.23 0.91 21.51
C GLN A 65 -11.74 0.96 21.09
N PRO A 66 -11.31 0.05 20.20
CA PRO A 66 -9.96 0.11 19.62
C PRO A 66 -9.79 1.44 18.91
N THR A 67 -8.71 2.16 19.24
CA THR A 67 -8.42 3.45 18.61
C THR A 67 -8.07 3.24 17.13
N PRO A 68 -8.69 3.96 16.19
CA PRO A 68 -8.25 3.94 14.80
C PRO A 68 -6.80 4.46 14.75
N LYS A 69 -5.93 3.78 13.96
CA LYS A 69 -4.53 4.20 13.79
C LYS A 69 -4.45 5.71 13.60
N LYS A 70 -3.62 6.36 14.42
CA LYS A 70 -3.40 7.81 14.47
C LYS A 70 -3.41 8.43 13.07
N SER A 71 -4.45 9.22 12.78
CA SER A 71 -4.54 10.05 11.57
C SER A 71 -3.25 10.85 11.41
N LEU A 72 -2.77 11.00 10.18
CA LEU A 72 -1.55 11.76 9.91
C LEU A 72 -1.71 13.20 10.40
N SER A 73 -0.67 13.73 11.02
CA SER A 73 -0.59 15.15 11.33
C SER A 73 -0.45 15.97 10.04
N SER A 74 -0.81 17.26 10.08
CA SER A 74 -0.68 18.13 8.91
C SER A 74 0.77 18.27 8.41
N GLU A 75 1.75 18.14 9.31
CA GLU A 75 3.17 18.17 8.97
C GLU A 75 3.61 16.88 8.26
N GLU A 76 3.20 15.72 8.77
CA GLU A 76 3.41 14.43 8.11
C GLU A 76 2.75 14.41 6.72
N GLU A 77 1.52 14.91 6.60
CA GLU A 77 0.82 14.96 5.31
C GLU A 77 1.58 15.85 4.30
N ALA A 78 2.05 17.02 4.72
CA ALA A 78 2.82 17.92 3.88
C ALA A 78 4.16 17.31 3.43
N LEU A 79 4.81 16.52 4.30
CA LEU A 79 6.08 15.85 4.00
C LEU A 79 5.89 14.65 3.07
N TYR A 80 4.97 13.75 3.39
CA TYR A 80 4.87 12.45 2.72
C TYR A 80 4.02 12.48 1.45
N LYS A 81 3.08 13.42 1.31
CA LYS A 81 2.28 13.55 0.09
C LYS A 81 3.12 13.70 -1.19
N PRO A 82 4.07 14.65 -1.31
CA PRO A 82 4.87 14.76 -2.52
C PRO A 82 5.77 13.54 -2.77
N LEU A 83 6.18 12.84 -1.70
CA LEU A 83 6.97 11.61 -1.81
C LEU A 83 6.11 10.44 -2.33
N TYR A 84 4.89 10.30 -1.81
CA TYR A 84 3.90 9.33 -2.29
C TYR A 84 3.60 9.54 -3.77
N GLU A 85 3.30 10.79 -4.16
CA GLU A 85 3.00 11.12 -5.56
C GLU A 85 4.13 10.76 -6.53
N ASN A 86 5.39 10.85 -6.08
CA ASN A 86 6.56 10.56 -6.91
C ASN A 86 6.94 9.07 -6.94
N LEU A 87 6.89 8.40 -5.78
CA LEU A 87 7.46 7.07 -5.61
C LEU A 87 6.46 5.94 -5.90
N VAL A 88 5.16 6.22 -5.79
CA VAL A 88 4.11 5.21 -5.93
C VAL A 88 3.59 5.14 -7.35
N ASN A 89 3.43 3.91 -7.86
CA ASN A 89 2.73 3.65 -9.10
C ASN A 89 1.21 3.73 -8.87
N HIS A 90 0.65 4.92 -9.10
CA HIS A 90 -0.78 5.21 -8.86
C HIS A 90 -1.73 4.40 -9.76
N GLU A 91 -1.30 4.02 -10.95
CA GLU A 91 -2.11 3.18 -11.83
C GLU A 91 -2.34 1.81 -11.20
N LYS A 92 -1.28 1.18 -10.69
CA LYS A 92 -1.38 -0.10 -9.98
C LYS A 92 -2.13 0.02 -8.66
N ALA A 93 -1.91 1.10 -7.90
CA ALA A 93 -2.67 1.36 -6.67
C ALA A 93 -4.18 1.46 -6.97
N ARG A 94 -4.57 2.17 -8.04
CA ARG A 94 -5.97 2.29 -8.47
C ARG A 94 -6.56 0.96 -8.97
N LEU A 95 -5.78 0.14 -9.67
CA LEU A 95 -6.22 -1.19 -10.10
C LEU A 95 -6.57 -2.09 -8.90
N VAL A 96 -5.76 -2.03 -7.84
CA VAL A 96 -5.99 -2.83 -6.63
C VAL A 96 -7.12 -2.26 -5.75
N SER A 97 -7.40 -0.95 -5.85
CA SER A 97 -8.50 -0.32 -5.07
C SER A 97 -9.89 -0.69 -5.57
N GLY A 98 -9.98 -1.36 -6.73
CA GLY A 98 -11.25 -1.65 -7.37
C GLY A 98 -11.99 -0.40 -7.84
N GLN A 99 -11.34 0.79 -7.86
CA GLN A 99 -11.89 1.97 -8.54
C GLN A 99 -11.91 1.70 -10.05
N GLY A 100 -13.06 1.24 -10.53
CA GLY A 100 -13.27 0.75 -11.89
C GLY A 100 -14.15 -0.50 -11.96
N ILE A 101 -14.40 -1.15 -10.82
CA ILE A 101 -15.52 -2.08 -10.66
C ILE A 101 -16.75 -1.23 -10.39
N ASP A 102 -17.72 -1.26 -11.31
CA ASP A 102 -18.95 -0.48 -11.23
C ASP A 102 -19.58 -0.62 -9.84
N LYS A 103 -19.58 0.47 -9.06
CA LYS A 103 -20.26 0.56 -7.76
C LYS A 103 -21.79 0.63 -7.91
N SER A 104 -22.35 -0.02 -8.93
CA SER A 104 -23.77 0.07 -9.26
C SER A 104 -24.63 -0.97 -8.52
N GLY A 105 -24.10 -1.72 -7.56
CA GLY A 105 -24.93 -2.67 -6.83
C GLY A 105 -24.26 -3.19 -5.57
N ASN A 106 -24.90 -2.90 -4.43
CA ASN A 106 -24.88 -3.63 -3.16
C ASN A 106 -23.83 -4.76 -3.10
N THR A 107 -22.56 -4.41 -2.91
CA THR A 107 -21.53 -5.41 -2.66
C THR A 107 -21.83 -6.03 -1.30
N PRO A 108 -22.09 -7.34 -1.21
CA PRO A 108 -22.39 -7.98 0.07
C PRO A 108 -21.23 -7.75 1.06
N PRO A 109 -21.50 -7.53 2.36
CA PRO A 109 -20.45 -7.30 3.35
C PRO A 109 -19.33 -8.35 3.31
N GLN A 110 -19.70 -9.61 3.06
CA GLN A 110 -18.76 -10.73 2.93
C GLN A 110 -17.81 -10.62 1.73
N ALA A 111 -18.25 -10.01 0.62
CA ALA A 111 -17.39 -9.76 -0.53
C ALA A 111 -16.42 -8.61 -0.28
N LEU A 112 -16.81 -7.60 0.50
CA LEU A 112 -15.92 -6.52 0.92
C LEU A 112 -14.82 -7.04 1.84
N ASP A 113 -15.15 -7.91 2.81
CA ASP A 113 -14.17 -8.54 3.70
C ASP A 113 -13.15 -9.38 2.93
N GLN A 114 -13.58 -10.11 1.90
CA GLN A 114 -12.68 -10.86 1.03
C GLN A 114 -11.73 -9.95 0.25
N VAL A 115 -12.22 -8.82 -0.28
CA VAL A 115 -11.38 -7.82 -0.97
C VAL A 115 -10.37 -7.20 -0.01
N ILE A 116 -10.79 -6.85 1.21
CA ILE A 116 -9.90 -6.34 2.26
C ILE A 116 -8.79 -7.37 2.54
N GLN A 117 -9.16 -8.63 2.75
CA GLN A 117 -8.21 -9.69 3.05
C GLN A 117 -7.22 -9.93 1.90
N LEU A 118 -7.68 -9.89 0.64
CA LEU A 118 -6.84 -10.03 -0.54
C LEU A 118 -5.87 -8.85 -0.68
N ASN A 119 -6.34 -7.62 -0.49
CA ASN A 119 -5.51 -6.42 -0.55
C ASN A 119 -4.45 -6.40 0.55
N SER A 120 -4.80 -6.82 1.78
CA SER A 120 -3.82 -7.03 2.86
C SER A 120 -2.77 -8.06 2.49
N LYS A 121 -3.17 -9.24 2.00
CA LYS A 121 -2.21 -10.29 1.61
C LYS A 121 -1.31 -9.80 0.48
N LEU A 122 -1.85 -9.12 -0.53
CA LEU A 122 -1.08 -8.57 -1.64
C LEU A 122 -0.10 -7.50 -1.17
N PHE A 123 -0.53 -6.58 -0.31
CA PHE A 123 0.34 -5.55 0.25
C PHE A 123 1.46 -6.16 1.09
N THR A 124 1.13 -7.09 2.00
CA THR A 124 2.09 -7.81 2.83
C THR A 124 3.09 -8.58 1.99
N VAL A 125 2.65 -9.34 0.99
CA VAL A 125 3.55 -10.08 0.09
C VAL A 125 4.40 -9.12 -0.75
N ALA A 126 3.81 -8.02 -1.24
CA ALA A 126 4.56 -7.03 -2.03
C ALA A 126 5.66 -6.35 -1.22
N ASN A 127 5.41 -6.08 0.06
CA ASN A 127 6.38 -5.45 0.96
C ASN A 127 7.41 -6.45 1.52
N ILE A 128 6.97 -7.61 2.02
CA ILE A 128 7.89 -8.64 2.58
C ILE A 128 8.84 -9.16 1.51
N TYR A 129 8.35 -9.41 0.30
CA TYR A 129 9.16 -9.98 -0.78
C TYR A 129 9.77 -8.91 -1.70
N ASN A 130 9.72 -7.62 -1.33
CA ASN A 130 10.23 -6.51 -2.14
C ASN A 130 9.77 -6.63 -3.61
N LEU A 131 8.51 -6.99 -3.86
CA LEU A 131 8.03 -7.17 -5.24
C LEU A 131 7.94 -5.85 -5.99
N THR A 132 8.23 -4.72 -5.34
CA THR A 132 8.33 -3.38 -5.95
C THR A 132 7.07 -3.01 -6.72
N PHE A 133 5.95 -3.70 -6.41
CA PHE A 133 4.75 -3.69 -7.20
C PHE A 133 4.19 -2.28 -7.26
N TYR A 134 4.14 -1.61 -6.11
CA TYR A 134 3.69 -0.23 -5.96
C TYR A 134 4.78 0.81 -6.25
N ILE A 135 6.00 0.42 -6.65
CA ILE A 135 7.07 1.37 -6.99
C ILE A 135 6.93 1.79 -8.45
N ALA A 136 7.05 3.09 -8.70
CA ALA A 136 7.09 3.69 -10.04
C ALA A 136 8.40 3.39 -10.78
#